data_AF-A0A176RU47-F1
#
_entry.id   AF-A0A176RU47-F1
#
_cell.length_a   1.000
_cell.length_b   1.000
_cell.length_c   1.000
_cell.angle_alpha   90.00
_cell.angle_beta   90.00
_cell.angle_gamma   90.00
#
_symmetry.space_group_name_H-M   'P 1'
#
loop_
_entity.id
_entity.type
_entity.pdbx_description
1 polymer ?
#
loop_
_entity_poly.entity_id
_entity_poly.type
_entity_poly.pdbx_seq_one_letter_code
_entity_poly.pdbx_strand_id
1 'polypeptide(L)'
;MFRNANWWWIPWLAALTLTSTGLAVLLSLFSLVSDDQIFLFIYSTLLWANLLLVLSRLAQRYTAWKINHFSEPLLMWTFLLLGSGLLLVSWGSLSLLIGATRLENVWENLVIWAILLNVSFLHVLSLRSQALTAHTFLLSLLNTVLLAFLSWFNLPLLLSLWTIGLLLIVYINSRTKSPLLKASREAVINVMGYWLPISFGVALISTFVMPNLSLGERLFNLTLLSGLSFTFGLLDKQQTMARGWLAGSAVLLGVIVHVIWWVWLPDAQLISLLPWYALQDALLAWTVFWLSRFTKKRDLVWLLTSTLPILFSLACIAWIGHLVNFFIDSTLFGKLDHFAALFAGILLIIQWWRNTEDKALLIYGLALMIALLGFYTRLFWFGIAPLNVWDTALLMCAGYILYSFQHFNPSQPLYRLTLLMPILAILTVPLQLDSIYASSTLVAGATLYLLMQPRSQNNLPLYLGLLALNVGIYLWIPSWADNYKLLQLYTIPVAITVLLMLQLHQLELKPQILNAIRLTALSALYASATLDVFMRPELSIFLLAIGLSLGGVMLGIALRVRAFLYIGTLFLIFNVFGQLIGFYPEDRLGKAIVLMVLGGLITGGMIWFNMQREALMQRIRIIRTDLAQWE
;
A
#
# COMPACT_ATOMS: atom_id res chain seq x y z
N MET A 1 -60.20 26.52 58.42
CA MET A 1 -59.03 27.02 57.66
C MET A 1 -58.05 25.94 57.18
N PHE A 2 -57.96 24.74 57.76
CA PHE A 2 -56.97 23.72 57.34
C PHE A 2 -57.39 22.76 56.21
N ARG A 3 -58.60 22.88 55.65
CA ARG A 3 -59.14 21.91 54.68
C ARG A 3 -58.53 22.02 53.27
N ASN A 4 -57.89 23.15 52.94
CA ASN A 4 -57.29 23.44 51.63
C ASN A 4 -55.76 23.56 51.66
N ALA A 5 -55.11 23.34 52.81
CA ALA A 5 -53.66 23.39 52.86
C ALA A 5 -53.11 22.10 52.19
N ASN A 6 -52.53 22.27 51.01
CA ASN A 6 -51.99 21.17 50.21
C ASN A 6 -50.59 20.82 50.78
N TRP A 7 -50.57 20.09 51.90
CA TRP A 7 -49.35 19.70 52.61
C TRP A 7 -48.63 18.56 51.89
N TRP A 8 -48.09 18.86 50.71
CA TRP A 8 -47.42 17.90 49.83
C TRP A 8 -46.21 17.21 50.49
N TRP A 9 -45.61 17.79 51.53
CA TRP A 9 -44.46 17.24 52.25
C TRP A 9 -44.81 16.21 53.36
N ILE A 10 -46.05 16.19 53.86
CA ILE A 10 -46.43 15.28 54.97
C ILE A 10 -46.28 13.80 54.59
N PRO A 11 -46.74 13.34 53.40
CA PRO A 11 -46.52 11.96 52.96
C PRO A 11 -45.04 11.59 52.85
N TRP A 12 -44.18 12.53 52.49
CA TRP A 12 -42.74 12.33 52.41
C TRP A 12 -42.08 12.12 53.76
N LEU A 13 -42.45 12.95 54.74
CA LEU A 13 -41.94 12.83 56.10
C LEU A 13 -42.45 11.54 56.76
N ALA A 14 -43.72 11.19 56.56
CA ALA A 14 -44.31 9.97 57.10
C ALA A 14 -43.73 8.69 56.47
N ALA A 15 -43.43 8.69 55.17
CA ALA A 15 -42.72 7.58 54.54
C ALA A 15 -41.28 7.46 55.07
N LEU A 16 -40.58 8.58 55.26
CA LEU A 16 -39.24 8.59 55.85
C LEU A 16 -39.27 8.03 57.27
N THR A 17 -40.20 8.49 58.13
CA THR A 17 -40.29 7.99 59.51
C THR A 17 -40.64 6.51 59.55
N LEU A 18 -41.51 6.03 58.65
CA LEU A 18 -41.81 4.61 58.54
C LEU A 18 -40.58 3.79 58.12
N THR A 19 -39.79 4.29 57.15
CA THR A 19 -38.55 3.62 56.73
C THR A 19 -37.49 3.60 57.84
N SER A 20 -37.32 4.71 58.55
CA SER A 20 -36.30 4.84 59.61
C SER A 20 -36.68 4.08 60.88
N THR A 21 -37.95 4.06 61.27
CA THR A 21 -38.42 3.28 62.43
C THR A 21 -38.24 1.79 62.19
N GLY A 22 -38.58 1.28 61.00
CA GLY A 22 -38.31 -0.12 60.65
C GLY A 22 -36.82 -0.47 60.72
N LEU A 23 -35.95 0.39 60.18
CA LEU A 23 -34.50 0.20 60.27
C LEU A 23 -33.98 0.25 61.72
N ALA A 24 -34.50 1.15 62.55
CA ALA A 24 -34.10 1.26 63.96
C ALA A 24 -34.50 0.03 64.78
N VAL A 25 -35.71 -0.51 64.53
CA VAL A 25 -36.16 -1.76 65.14
C VAL A 25 -35.26 -2.92 64.72
N LEU A 26 -34.94 -3.03 63.43
CA LEU A 26 -34.02 -4.05 62.95
C LEU A 26 -32.62 -3.90 63.58
N LEU A 27 -32.11 -2.68 63.72
CA LEU A 27 -30.81 -2.43 64.35
C LEU A 27 -30.81 -2.83 65.83
N SER A 28 -31.93 -2.67 66.52
CA SER A 28 -32.07 -3.07 67.93
C SER A 28 -32.16 -4.59 68.12
N LEU A 29 -32.64 -5.32 67.09
CA LEU A 29 -32.78 -6.78 67.11
C LEU A 29 -31.46 -7.50 66.81
N PHE A 30 -30.52 -6.84 66.13
CA PHE A 30 -29.24 -7.43 65.74
C PHE A 30 -28.07 -6.63 66.30
N SER A 31 -27.30 -7.22 67.22
CA SER A 31 -26.01 -6.66 67.60
C SER A 31 -25.03 -6.81 66.42
N LEU A 32 -24.53 -5.73 65.83
CA LEU A 32 -23.60 -5.76 64.68
C LEU A 32 -22.17 -6.17 65.09
N VAL A 33 -22.05 -7.21 65.93
CA VAL A 33 -20.81 -7.67 66.56
C VAL A 33 -20.22 -8.88 65.83
N SER A 34 -21.06 -9.67 65.16
CA SER A 34 -20.64 -10.84 64.39
C SER A 34 -21.08 -10.73 62.93
N ASP A 35 -20.30 -11.31 62.01
CA ASP A 35 -20.59 -11.31 60.57
C ASP A 35 -21.99 -11.89 60.26
N ASP A 36 -22.38 -12.98 60.93
CA ASP A 36 -23.69 -13.60 60.77
C ASP A 36 -24.85 -12.65 61.15
N GLN A 37 -24.68 -11.89 62.23
CA GLN A 37 -25.67 -10.90 62.65
C GLN A 37 -25.75 -9.71 61.71
N ILE A 38 -24.64 -9.33 61.06
CA ILE A 38 -24.63 -8.29 60.02
C ILE A 38 -25.42 -8.76 58.79
N PHE A 39 -25.25 -10.02 58.35
CA PHE A 39 -25.99 -10.54 57.20
C PHE A 39 -27.49 -10.74 57.51
N LEU A 40 -27.82 -11.21 58.71
CA LEU A 40 -29.22 -11.30 59.14
C LEU A 40 -29.90 -9.92 59.19
N PHE A 41 -29.18 -8.89 59.65
CA PHE A 41 -29.65 -7.52 59.58
C PHE A 41 -29.91 -7.11 58.13
N ILE A 42 -28.96 -7.33 57.22
CA ILE A 42 -29.10 -7.03 55.78
C ILE A 42 -30.34 -7.73 55.19
N TYR A 43 -30.52 -9.03 55.39
CA TYR A 43 -31.68 -9.76 54.86
C TYR A 43 -33.00 -9.23 55.41
N SER A 44 -33.01 -8.89 56.71
CA SER A 44 -34.19 -8.30 57.34
C SER A 44 -34.50 -6.91 56.79
N THR A 45 -33.49 -6.10 56.46
CA THR A 45 -33.70 -4.79 55.81
C THR A 45 -34.31 -4.92 54.41
N LEU A 46 -33.91 -5.93 53.64
CA LEU A 46 -34.48 -6.19 52.31
C LEU A 46 -35.92 -6.69 52.38
N LEU A 47 -36.23 -7.51 53.38
CA LEU A 47 -37.60 -7.97 53.63
C LEU A 47 -38.49 -6.77 53.99
N TRP A 48 -38.02 -5.90 54.88
CA TRP A 48 -38.73 -4.66 55.23
C TRP A 48 -38.93 -3.74 54.01
N ALA A 49 -37.88 -3.55 53.20
CA ALA A 49 -37.98 -2.79 51.95
C ALA A 49 -39.06 -3.36 51.02
N ASN A 50 -39.11 -4.68 50.82
CA ASN A 50 -40.14 -5.30 49.98
C ASN A 50 -41.56 -5.15 50.56
N LEU A 51 -41.72 -5.19 51.89
CA LEU A 51 -43.01 -4.90 52.53
C LEU A 51 -43.48 -3.47 52.25
N LEU A 52 -42.56 -2.49 52.30
CA LEU A 52 -42.87 -1.10 51.94
C LEU A 52 -43.29 -0.96 50.46
N LEU A 53 -42.69 -1.74 49.55
CA LEU A 53 -43.13 -1.79 48.14
C LEU A 53 -44.53 -2.37 47.99
N VAL A 54 -44.86 -3.45 48.71
CA VAL A 54 -46.23 -3.99 48.73
C VAL A 54 -47.21 -2.95 49.25
N LEU A 55 -46.84 -2.22 50.30
CA LEU A 55 -47.66 -1.16 50.88
C LEU A 55 -47.85 0.01 49.91
N SER A 56 -46.82 0.39 49.14
CA SER A 56 -46.93 1.35 48.05
C SER A 56 -47.92 0.88 46.97
N ARG A 57 -47.85 -0.39 46.56
CA ARG A 57 -48.80 -0.98 45.58
C ARG A 57 -50.25 -0.97 46.09
N LEU A 58 -50.44 -1.30 47.36
CA LEU A 58 -51.76 -1.23 48.00
C LEU A 58 -52.26 0.22 48.04
N ALA A 59 -51.40 1.17 48.41
CA ALA A 59 -51.73 2.59 48.43
C ALA A 59 -52.13 3.13 47.04
N GLN A 60 -51.52 2.64 45.96
CA GLN A 60 -51.91 2.96 44.58
C GLN A 60 -53.30 2.41 44.20
N ARG A 61 -53.69 1.25 44.75
CA ARG A 61 -54.96 0.59 44.44
C ARG A 61 -56.16 1.24 45.15
N TYR A 62 -55.93 1.85 46.31
CA TYR A 62 -56.98 2.53 47.07
C TYR A 62 -57.07 4.02 46.67
N THR A 63 -58.10 4.36 45.89
CA THR A 63 -58.35 5.72 45.34
C THR A 63 -58.89 6.73 46.36
N ALA A 64 -58.92 6.39 47.65
CA ALA A 64 -59.27 7.34 48.70
C ALA A 64 -58.27 8.52 48.66
N TRP A 65 -58.79 9.73 48.46
CA TRP A 65 -58.14 10.94 47.92
C TRP A 65 -56.78 11.36 48.53
N LYS A 66 -56.38 10.81 49.69
CA LYS A 66 -55.10 11.10 50.36
C LYS A 66 -54.11 9.93 50.45
N ILE A 67 -54.55 8.68 50.29
CA ILE A 67 -53.66 7.50 50.41
C ILE A 67 -52.77 7.35 49.18
N ASN A 68 -53.28 7.70 47.99
CA ASN A 68 -52.48 7.64 46.76
C ASN A 68 -51.22 8.55 46.82
N HIS A 69 -51.26 9.63 47.60
CA HIS A 69 -50.12 10.54 47.82
C HIS A 69 -48.95 9.90 48.61
N PHE A 70 -49.16 8.75 49.27
CA PHE A 70 -48.11 8.00 49.95
C PHE A 70 -47.33 7.07 49.02
N SER A 71 -47.86 6.73 47.85
CA SER A 71 -47.25 5.74 46.96
C SER A 71 -45.87 6.15 46.46
N GLU A 72 -45.73 7.39 45.99
CA GLU A 72 -44.46 7.93 45.48
C GLU A 72 -43.37 8.06 46.56
N PRO A 73 -43.63 8.67 47.73
CA PRO A 73 -42.63 8.75 48.78
C PRO A 73 -42.15 7.39 49.30
N LEU A 74 -43.08 6.44 49.49
CA LEU A 74 -42.73 5.08 49.92
C LEU A 74 -41.83 4.40 48.89
N LEU A 75 -42.13 4.55 47.60
CA LEU A 75 -41.30 4.00 46.54
C LEU A 75 -39.92 4.66 46.51
N MET A 76 -39.83 5.99 46.65
CA MET A 76 -38.55 6.72 46.59
C MET A 76 -37.62 6.39 47.76
N TRP A 77 -38.10 6.40 49.00
CA TRP A 77 -37.27 6.06 50.17
C TRP A 77 -36.83 4.60 50.12
N THR A 78 -37.71 3.70 49.70
CA THR A 78 -37.36 2.28 49.54
C THR A 78 -36.33 2.09 48.42
N PHE A 79 -36.47 2.82 47.31
CA PHE A 79 -35.50 2.81 46.22
C PHE A 79 -34.11 3.31 46.65
N LEU A 80 -34.05 4.38 47.46
CA LEU A 80 -32.80 4.89 48.02
C LEU A 80 -32.14 3.87 48.96
N LEU A 81 -32.93 3.20 49.80
CA LEU A 81 -32.45 2.15 50.70
C LEU A 81 -31.91 0.93 49.94
N LEU A 82 -32.64 0.45 48.93
CA LEU A 82 -32.16 -0.63 48.06
C LEU A 82 -30.93 -0.20 47.25
N GLY A 83 -30.89 1.06 46.81
CA GLY A 83 -29.77 1.65 46.08
C GLY A 83 -28.49 1.72 46.89
N SER A 84 -28.56 2.05 48.19
CA SER A 84 -27.37 2.03 49.05
C SER A 84 -26.84 0.60 49.24
N GLY A 85 -27.74 -0.39 49.40
CA GLY A 85 -27.36 -1.80 49.42
C GLY A 85 -26.69 -2.24 48.12
N LEU A 86 -27.22 -1.82 46.97
CA LEU A 86 -26.61 -2.09 45.67
C LEU A 86 -25.22 -1.48 45.52
N LEU A 87 -25.00 -0.26 46.01
CA LEU A 87 -23.68 0.38 45.99
C LEU A 87 -22.67 -0.39 46.85
N LEU A 88 -23.09 -0.88 48.03
CA LEU A 88 -22.25 -1.71 48.89
C LEU A 88 -21.88 -3.04 48.22
N VAL A 89 -22.85 -3.72 47.60
CA VAL A 89 -22.60 -4.95 46.83
C VAL A 89 -21.70 -4.67 45.62
N SER A 90 -21.90 -3.56 44.93
CA SER A 90 -21.04 -3.14 43.80
C SER A 90 -19.61 -2.90 44.26
N TRP A 91 -19.43 -2.20 45.37
CA TRP A 91 -18.12 -1.97 45.98
C TRP A 91 -17.46 -3.29 46.41
N GLY A 92 -18.22 -4.18 47.06
CA GLY A 92 -17.80 -5.54 47.40
C GLY A 92 -17.31 -6.31 46.17
N SER A 93 -18.09 -6.33 45.09
CA SER A 93 -17.70 -6.99 43.84
C SER A 93 -16.43 -6.39 43.22
N LEU A 94 -16.27 -5.06 43.26
CA LEU A 94 -15.10 -4.36 42.74
C LEU A 94 -13.83 -4.64 43.57
N SER A 95 -13.96 -4.65 44.90
CA SER A 95 -12.85 -4.97 45.81
C SER A 95 -12.33 -6.40 45.65
N LEU A 96 -13.25 -7.37 45.47
CA LEU A 96 -12.92 -8.75 45.12
C LEU A 96 -12.17 -8.81 43.78
N LEU A 97 -12.63 -8.04 42.78
CA LEU A 97 -12.02 -7.99 41.45
C LEU A 97 -10.60 -7.41 41.45
N ILE A 98 -10.32 -6.44 42.30
CA ILE A 98 -8.99 -5.82 42.44
C ILE A 98 -8.05 -6.69 43.30
N GLY A 99 -8.57 -7.76 43.92
CA GLY A 99 -7.79 -8.62 44.83
C GLY A 99 -7.42 -7.91 46.14
N ALA A 100 -8.12 -6.84 46.49
CA ALA A 100 -7.82 -6.02 47.67
C ALA A 100 -8.14 -6.75 48.99
N THR A 101 -9.01 -7.77 48.96
CA THR A 101 -9.46 -8.48 50.16
C THR A 101 -9.71 -9.98 49.85
N ARG A 102 -9.10 -10.88 50.65
CA ARG A 102 -9.48 -12.31 50.67
C ARG A 102 -10.75 -12.47 51.49
N LEU A 103 -11.90 -12.33 50.86
CA LEU A 103 -13.24 -12.47 51.46
C LEU A 103 -13.80 -13.88 51.23
N GLU A 104 -13.01 -14.94 51.48
CA GLU A 104 -13.44 -16.33 51.25
C GLU A 104 -14.70 -16.69 52.05
N ASN A 105 -14.83 -16.19 53.28
CA ASN A 105 -15.99 -16.47 54.14
C ASN A 105 -17.21 -15.55 53.86
N VAL A 106 -17.05 -14.49 53.08
CA VAL A 106 -18.10 -13.46 52.87
C VAL A 106 -18.73 -13.58 51.47
N TRP A 107 -18.09 -14.30 50.55
CA TRP A 107 -18.54 -14.45 49.18
C TRP A 107 -19.94 -15.03 49.05
N GLU A 108 -20.25 -16.12 49.77
CA GLU A 108 -21.57 -16.76 49.73
C GLU A 108 -22.69 -15.81 50.15
N ASN A 109 -22.46 -15.06 51.24
CA ASN A 109 -23.43 -14.10 51.76
C ASN A 109 -23.62 -12.90 50.82
N LEU A 110 -22.56 -12.45 50.13
CA LEU A 110 -22.66 -11.42 49.09
C LEU A 110 -23.48 -11.88 47.88
N VAL A 111 -23.32 -13.14 47.45
CA VAL A 111 -24.12 -13.72 46.35
C VAL A 111 -25.60 -13.77 46.74
N ILE A 112 -25.93 -14.26 47.94
CA ILE A 112 -27.31 -14.28 48.44
C ILE A 112 -27.88 -12.86 48.52
N TRP A 113 -27.11 -11.91 49.03
CA TRP A 113 -27.52 -10.50 49.11
C TRP A 113 -27.84 -9.93 47.72
N ALA A 114 -26.97 -10.18 46.75
CA ALA A 114 -27.16 -9.72 45.38
C ALA A 114 -28.41 -10.36 44.73
N ILE A 115 -28.69 -11.64 44.98
CA ILE A 115 -29.92 -12.32 44.50
C ILE A 115 -31.17 -11.68 45.10
N LEU A 116 -31.17 -11.38 46.40
CA LEU A 116 -32.29 -10.71 47.06
C LEU A 116 -32.50 -9.28 46.55
N LEU A 117 -31.42 -8.55 46.23
CA LEU A 117 -31.51 -7.24 45.59
C LEU A 117 -32.14 -7.34 44.19
N ASN A 118 -31.83 -8.36 43.39
CA ASN A 118 -32.48 -8.57 42.10
C ASN A 118 -33.99 -8.73 42.21
N VAL A 119 -34.46 -9.53 43.17
CA VAL A 119 -35.91 -9.71 43.42
C VAL A 119 -36.55 -8.38 43.83
N SER A 120 -35.86 -7.62 44.67
CA SER A 120 -36.34 -6.32 45.16
C SER A 120 -36.42 -5.29 44.02
N PHE A 121 -35.40 -5.16 43.19
CA PHE A 121 -35.42 -4.26 42.03
C PHE A 121 -36.36 -4.72 40.92
N LEU A 122 -36.60 -6.03 40.76
CA LEU A 122 -37.64 -6.54 39.87
C LEU A 122 -39.03 -6.10 40.35
N HIS A 123 -39.27 -6.13 41.67
CA HIS A 123 -40.50 -5.62 42.26
C HIS A 123 -40.64 -4.11 42.02
N VAL A 124 -39.59 -3.32 42.24
CA VAL A 124 -39.59 -1.87 41.93
C VAL A 124 -39.89 -1.61 40.46
N LEU A 125 -39.24 -2.33 39.54
CA LEU A 125 -39.44 -2.21 38.09
C LEU A 125 -40.88 -2.55 37.68
N SER A 126 -41.50 -3.53 38.34
CA SER A 126 -42.90 -3.91 38.12
C SER A 126 -43.89 -2.83 38.57
N LEU A 127 -43.55 -2.06 39.61
CA LEU A 127 -44.36 -0.94 40.11
C LEU A 127 -44.15 0.34 39.30
N ARG A 128 -42.91 0.58 38.83
CA ARG A 128 -42.53 1.78 38.09
C ARG A 128 -41.59 1.44 36.95
N SER A 129 -42.15 1.36 35.75
CA SER A 129 -41.42 1.08 34.51
C SER A 129 -40.76 2.33 33.94
N GLN A 130 -39.71 2.80 34.61
CA GLN A 130 -38.91 3.95 34.20
C GLN A 130 -37.48 3.52 33.83
N ALA A 131 -36.77 4.37 33.10
CA ALA A 131 -35.38 4.09 32.71
C ALA A 131 -34.47 3.88 33.93
N LEU A 132 -34.59 4.73 34.96
CA LEU A 132 -33.75 4.65 36.17
C LEU A 132 -33.91 3.31 36.92
N THR A 133 -35.14 2.82 37.05
CA THR A 133 -35.43 1.53 37.72
C THR A 133 -34.94 0.34 36.88
N ALA A 134 -34.98 0.45 35.56
CA ALA A 134 -34.37 -0.54 34.67
C ALA A 134 -32.83 -0.52 34.73
N HIS A 135 -32.18 0.64 34.80
CA HIS A 135 -30.71 0.73 34.96
C HIS A 135 -30.25 0.08 36.27
N THR A 136 -30.93 0.37 37.38
CA THR A 136 -30.59 -0.20 38.70
C THR A 136 -30.85 -1.70 38.77
N PHE A 137 -31.94 -2.18 38.16
CA PHE A 137 -32.19 -3.61 38.02
C PHE A 137 -31.08 -4.33 37.22
N LEU A 138 -30.67 -3.78 36.07
CA LEU A 138 -29.59 -4.36 35.28
C LEU A 138 -28.24 -4.33 35.99
N LEU A 139 -27.95 -3.27 36.75
CA LEU A 139 -26.74 -3.19 37.57
C LEU A 139 -26.74 -4.26 38.67
N SER A 140 -27.87 -4.44 39.35
CA SER A 140 -28.05 -5.52 40.32
C SER A 140 -27.84 -6.89 39.68
N LEU A 141 -28.41 -7.11 38.50
CA LEU A 141 -28.28 -8.37 37.77
C LEU A 141 -26.82 -8.62 37.35
N LEU A 142 -26.12 -7.59 36.87
CA LEU A 142 -24.69 -7.68 36.55
C LEU A 142 -23.87 -8.06 37.79
N ASN A 143 -24.11 -7.41 38.94
CA ASN A 143 -23.40 -7.72 40.18
C ASN A 143 -23.64 -9.16 40.63
N THR A 144 -24.87 -9.68 40.51
CA THR A 144 -25.11 -11.11 40.80
C THR A 144 -24.33 -12.04 39.89
N VAL A 145 -24.30 -11.76 38.59
CA VAL A 145 -23.58 -12.60 37.62
C VAL A 145 -22.08 -12.53 37.89
N LEU A 146 -21.55 -11.34 38.14
CA LEU A 146 -20.14 -11.15 38.51
C LEU A 146 -19.80 -11.95 39.76
N LEU A 147 -20.54 -11.77 40.85
CA LEU A 147 -20.25 -12.47 42.11
C LEU A 147 -20.39 -13.99 41.97
N ALA A 148 -21.47 -14.48 41.37
CA ALA A 148 -21.75 -15.91 41.27
C ALA A 148 -20.73 -16.68 40.42
N PHE A 149 -20.16 -16.03 39.39
CA PHE A 149 -19.30 -16.70 38.40
C PHE A 149 -17.83 -16.24 38.45
N LEU A 150 -17.46 -15.30 39.34
CA LEU A 150 -16.09 -14.79 39.44
C LEU A 150 -15.04 -15.89 39.70
N SER A 151 -15.43 -16.92 40.45
CA SER A 151 -14.55 -18.03 40.82
C SER A 151 -14.30 -19.00 39.67
N TRP A 152 -15.16 -19.00 38.65
CA TRP A 152 -15.11 -19.98 37.55
C TRP A 152 -14.58 -19.38 36.26
N PHE A 153 -14.79 -18.08 36.04
CA PHE A 153 -14.43 -17.40 34.81
C PHE A 153 -13.67 -16.12 35.09
N ASN A 154 -12.70 -15.83 34.21
CA ASN A 154 -12.03 -14.54 34.20
C ASN A 154 -13.03 -13.39 33.94
N LEU A 155 -12.81 -12.24 34.59
CA LEU A 155 -13.68 -11.07 34.46
C LEU A 155 -14.01 -10.71 32.99
N PRO A 156 -13.03 -10.59 32.07
CA PRO A 156 -13.34 -10.13 30.71
C PRO A 156 -14.24 -11.10 29.95
N LEU A 157 -14.05 -12.40 30.18
CA LEU A 157 -14.89 -13.45 29.60
C LEU A 157 -16.32 -13.34 30.13
N LEU A 158 -16.48 -13.20 31.46
CA LEU A 158 -17.79 -13.05 32.09
C LEU A 158 -18.52 -11.79 31.57
N LEU A 159 -17.82 -10.67 31.43
CA LEU A 159 -18.38 -9.45 30.83
C LEU A 159 -18.77 -9.65 29.36
N SER A 160 -17.97 -10.38 28.57
CA SER A 160 -18.32 -10.72 27.19
C SER A 160 -19.57 -11.60 27.13
N LEU A 161 -19.67 -12.63 27.98
CA LEU A 161 -20.86 -13.50 28.08
C LEU A 161 -22.10 -12.72 28.53
N TRP A 162 -21.92 -11.77 29.45
CA TRP A 162 -22.97 -10.84 29.84
C TRP A 162 -23.47 -10.01 28.66
N THR A 163 -22.57 -9.47 27.84
CA THR A 163 -22.95 -8.71 26.64
C THR A 163 -23.69 -9.59 25.61
N ILE A 164 -23.29 -10.85 25.45
CA ILE A 164 -23.99 -11.84 24.61
C ILE A 164 -25.40 -12.08 25.16
N GLY A 165 -25.52 -12.28 26.47
CA GLY A 165 -26.80 -12.46 27.15
C GLY A 165 -27.74 -11.28 26.93
N LEU A 166 -27.24 -10.05 27.10
CA LEU A 166 -28.01 -8.83 26.82
C LEU A 166 -28.47 -8.77 25.35
N LEU A 167 -27.57 -9.02 24.40
CA LEU A 167 -27.92 -9.02 22.97
C LEU A 167 -28.99 -10.07 22.64
N LEU A 168 -28.84 -11.29 23.17
CA LEU A 168 -29.78 -12.38 22.95
C LEU A 168 -31.16 -12.06 23.54
N ILE A 169 -31.21 -11.47 24.73
CA ILE A 169 -32.45 -11.01 25.36
C ILE A 169 -33.10 -9.92 24.53
N VAL A 170 -32.36 -8.91 24.07
CA VAL A 170 -32.87 -7.85 23.18
C VAL A 170 -33.39 -8.45 21.88
N TYR A 171 -32.68 -9.40 21.29
CA TYR A 171 -33.07 -10.05 20.04
C TYR A 171 -34.35 -10.87 20.18
N ILE A 172 -34.44 -11.76 21.18
CA ILE A 172 -35.64 -12.57 21.44
C ILE A 172 -36.82 -11.66 21.77
N ASN A 173 -36.60 -10.65 22.61
CA ASN A 173 -37.62 -9.68 22.97
C ASN A 173 -37.90 -8.65 21.87
N SER A 174 -37.17 -8.61 20.76
CA SER A 174 -37.63 -7.83 19.61
C SER A 174 -38.72 -8.57 18.82
N ARG A 175 -38.86 -9.89 19.01
CA ARG A 175 -39.75 -10.77 18.22
C ARG A 175 -41.05 -11.16 18.92
N THR A 176 -41.08 -11.25 20.24
CA THR A 176 -42.27 -11.69 20.99
C THR A 176 -43.32 -10.60 21.14
N LYS A 177 -44.57 -10.81 20.66
CA LYS A 177 -45.67 -9.82 20.74
C LYS A 177 -46.59 -10.03 21.96
N SER A 178 -46.06 -10.20 23.17
CA SER A 178 -46.88 -10.40 24.37
C SER A 178 -47.46 -9.06 24.91
N PRO A 179 -48.77 -8.95 25.17
CA PRO A 179 -49.40 -7.69 25.61
C PRO A 179 -49.26 -7.39 27.11
N LEU A 180 -49.03 -8.37 27.99
CA LEU A 180 -49.18 -8.24 29.44
C LEU A 180 -48.07 -7.46 30.19
N LEU A 181 -46.89 -7.30 29.59
CA LEU A 181 -45.71 -6.65 30.24
C LEU A 181 -45.10 -5.55 29.38
N LYS A 182 -45.91 -4.91 28.53
CA LYS A 182 -45.40 -4.05 27.46
C LYS A 182 -44.56 -2.89 27.98
N ALA A 183 -45.02 -2.19 29.03
CA ALA A 183 -44.34 -0.99 29.55
C ALA A 183 -43.00 -1.29 30.25
N SER A 184 -42.95 -2.26 31.17
CA SER A 184 -41.70 -2.64 31.85
C SER A 184 -40.68 -3.22 30.88
N ARG A 185 -41.15 -4.00 29.92
CA ARG A 185 -40.32 -4.58 28.87
C ARG A 185 -39.73 -3.53 27.94
N GLU A 186 -40.52 -2.55 27.48
CA GLU A 186 -40.01 -1.46 26.64
C GLU A 186 -38.99 -0.61 27.40
N ALA A 187 -39.22 -0.32 28.68
CA ALA A 187 -38.24 0.37 29.52
C ALA A 187 -36.91 -0.39 29.62
N VAL A 188 -36.96 -1.70 29.87
CA VAL A 188 -35.74 -2.55 29.95
C VAL A 188 -35.03 -2.62 28.60
N ILE A 189 -35.74 -2.85 27.49
CA ILE A 189 -35.13 -2.94 26.15
C ILE A 189 -34.44 -1.62 25.78
N ASN A 190 -35.09 -0.49 26.03
CA ASN A 190 -34.51 0.83 25.76
C ASN A 190 -33.24 1.05 26.57
N VAL A 191 -33.24 0.68 27.86
CA VAL A 191 -32.06 0.78 28.71
C VAL A 191 -30.97 -0.20 28.27
N MET A 192 -31.31 -1.43 27.91
CA MET A 192 -30.35 -2.42 27.38
C MET A 192 -29.60 -1.89 26.15
N GLY A 193 -30.26 -1.10 25.30
CA GLY A 193 -29.62 -0.42 24.17
C GLY A 193 -28.42 0.45 24.57
N TYR A 194 -28.47 1.11 25.74
CA TYR A 194 -27.35 1.89 26.29
C TYR A 194 -26.31 1.01 26.99
N TRP A 195 -26.74 -0.07 27.64
CA TRP A 195 -25.84 -0.98 28.33
C TRP A 195 -24.98 -1.82 27.39
N LEU A 196 -25.47 -2.17 26.20
CA LEU A 196 -24.70 -2.96 25.23
C LEU A 196 -23.35 -2.33 24.86
N PRO A 197 -23.26 -1.07 24.39
CA PRO A 197 -21.98 -0.44 24.09
C PRO A 197 -21.10 -0.24 25.32
N ILE A 198 -21.70 0.11 26.47
CA ILE A 198 -20.94 0.31 27.72
C ILE A 198 -20.33 -1.02 28.18
N SER A 199 -21.13 -2.08 28.25
CA SER A 199 -20.66 -3.40 28.67
C SER A 199 -19.62 -3.99 27.71
N PHE A 200 -19.79 -3.76 26.40
CA PHE A 200 -18.79 -4.13 25.39
C PHE A 200 -17.46 -3.38 25.62
N GLY A 201 -17.52 -2.06 25.83
CA GLY A 201 -16.34 -1.25 26.10
C GLY A 201 -15.62 -1.66 27.38
N VAL A 202 -16.37 -1.93 28.46
CA VAL A 202 -15.79 -2.41 29.73
C VAL A 202 -15.17 -3.79 29.55
N ALA A 203 -15.81 -4.71 28.82
CA ALA A 203 -15.25 -6.04 28.50
C ALA A 203 -13.94 -5.90 27.70
N LEU A 204 -13.90 -5.03 26.70
CA LEU A 204 -12.71 -4.77 25.90
C LEU A 204 -11.57 -4.21 26.77
N ILE A 205 -11.83 -3.15 27.54
CA ILE A 205 -10.83 -2.53 28.43
C ILE A 205 -10.30 -3.55 29.45
N SER A 206 -11.19 -4.35 30.04
CA SER A 206 -10.80 -5.36 31.03
C SER A 206 -9.86 -6.43 30.47
N THR A 207 -9.93 -6.71 29.16
CA THR A 207 -9.04 -7.67 28.48
C THR A 207 -7.57 -7.20 28.48
N PHE A 208 -7.35 -5.89 28.47
CA PHE A 208 -6.00 -5.31 28.45
C PHE A 208 -5.49 -4.93 29.84
N VAL A 209 -6.40 -4.50 30.73
CA VAL A 209 -6.04 -4.03 32.08
C VAL A 209 -5.69 -5.19 33.02
N MET A 210 -6.30 -6.37 32.84
CA MET A 210 -6.09 -7.50 33.75
C MET A 210 -4.71 -8.16 33.52
N PRO A 211 -3.79 -8.10 34.51
CA PRO A 211 -2.41 -8.52 34.32
C PRO A 211 -2.25 -10.04 34.21
N ASN A 212 -3.10 -10.81 34.89
CA ASN A 212 -2.95 -12.26 35.05
C ASN A 212 -3.51 -13.09 33.90
N LEU A 213 -4.00 -12.47 32.83
CA LEU A 213 -4.55 -13.19 31.69
C LEU A 213 -3.44 -13.67 30.77
N SER A 214 -3.44 -14.98 30.50
CA SER A 214 -2.61 -15.57 29.45
C SER A 214 -2.97 -14.96 28.09
N LEU A 215 -2.00 -14.93 27.18
CA LEU A 215 -2.21 -14.37 25.83
C LEU A 215 -3.33 -15.13 25.09
N GLY A 216 -3.44 -16.44 25.27
CA GLY A 216 -4.52 -17.26 24.72
C GLY A 216 -5.91 -16.84 25.21
N GLU A 217 -6.08 -16.58 26.51
CA GLU A 217 -7.36 -16.10 27.06
C GLU A 217 -7.72 -14.70 26.55
N ARG A 218 -6.73 -13.81 26.41
CA ARG A 218 -6.94 -12.49 25.82
C ARG A 218 -7.44 -12.61 24.39
N LEU A 219 -6.81 -13.45 23.57
CA LEU A 219 -7.22 -13.69 22.19
C LEU A 219 -8.60 -14.33 22.09
N PHE A 220 -8.91 -15.30 22.95
CA PHE A 220 -10.23 -15.91 23.01
C PHE A 220 -11.31 -14.85 23.31
N ASN A 221 -11.07 -13.98 24.30
CA ASN A 221 -12.02 -12.92 24.63
C ASN A 221 -12.15 -11.87 23.52
N LEU A 222 -11.05 -11.47 22.89
CA LEU A 222 -11.08 -10.58 21.72
C LEU A 222 -11.85 -11.22 20.57
N THR A 223 -11.77 -12.55 20.38
CA THR A 223 -12.52 -13.28 19.34
C THR A 223 -14.01 -13.23 19.62
N LEU A 224 -14.43 -13.45 20.87
CA LEU A 224 -15.81 -13.28 21.31
C LEU A 224 -16.30 -11.85 21.07
N LEU A 225 -15.52 -10.85 21.46
CA LEU A 225 -15.84 -9.43 21.26
C LEU A 225 -15.90 -9.06 19.77
N SER A 226 -15.00 -9.58 18.95
CA SER A 226 -15.04 -9.37 17.49
C SER A 226 -16.33 -9.95 16.90
N GLY A 227 -16.71 -11.17 17.29
CA GLY A 227 -17.97 -11.79 16.88
C GLY A 227 -19.19 -11.01 17.34
N LEU A 228 -19.21 -10.54 18.59
CA LEU A 228 -20.23 -9.66 19.13
C LEU A 228 -20.38 -8.37 18.32
N SER A 229 -19.26 -7.68 18.11
CA SER A 229 -19.20 -6.46 17.30
C SER A 229 -19.74 -6.70 15.89
N PHE A 230 -19.42 -7.85 15.28
CA PHE A 230 -19.99 -8.24 13.99
C PHE A 230 -21.50 -8.43 14.05
N THR A 231 -21.99 -9.16 15.06
CA THR A 231 -23.43 -9.40 15.23
C THR A 231 -24.21 -8.11 15.49
N PHE A 232 -23.66 -7.17 16.27
CA PHE A 232 -24.25 -5.84 16.44
C PHE A 232 -24.35 -5.10 15.12
N GLY A 233 -23.26 -5.08 14.35
CA GLY A 233 -23.22 -4.46 13.04
C GLY A 233 -24.24 -5.03 12.04
N LEU A 234 -24.54 -6.34 12.14
CA LEU A 234 -25.53 -7.00 11.29
C LEU A 234 -26.98 -6.84 11.76
N LEU A 235 -27.21 -6.68 13.07
CA LEU A 235 -28.54 -6.62 13.68
C LEU A 235 -29.07 -5.21 13.87
N ASP A 236 -28.19 -4.19 13.87
CA ASP A 236 -28.57 -2.80 14.07
C ASP A 236 -29.45 -2.29 12.91
N LYS A 237 -30.75 -2.14 13.21
CA LYS A 237 -31.75 -1.62 12.27
C LYS A 237 -31.66 -0.11 12.07
N GLN A 238 -31.06 0.63 13.01
CA GLN A 238 -31.05 2.09 12.98
C GLN A 238 -29.91 2.65 12.11
N GLN A 239 -29.05 1.81 11.52
CA GLN A 239 -27.96 2.12 10.58
C GLN A 239 -26.89 3.11 11.08
N THR A 240 -27.14 3.89 12.14
CA THR A 240 -26.26 4.96 12.62
C THR A 240 -24.99 4.42 13.26
N MET A 241 -25.03 3.25 13.91
CA MET A 241 -23.85 2.64 14.57
C MET A 241 -23.38 1.35 13.91
N ALA A 242 -24.16 0.75 13.02
CA ALA A 242 -23.82 -0.48 12.30
C ALA A 242 -22.40 -0.48 11.71
N ARG A 243 -21.98 0.61 11.06
CA ARG A 243 -20.64 0.73 10.47
C ARG A 243 -19.53 0.76 11.51
N GLY A 244 -19.74 1.43 12.65
CA GLY A 244 -18.77 1.48 13.75
C GLY A 244 -18.54 0.09 14.34
N TRP A 245 -19.62 -0.68 14.54
CA TRP A 245 -19.56 -2.06 15.02
C TRP A 245 -18.88 -3.01 14.04
N LEU A 246 -19.20 -2.92 12.74
CA LEU A 246 -18.53 -3.71 11.71
C LEU A 246 -17.04 -3.36 11.60
N ALA A 247 -16.69 -2.07 11.63
CA ALA A 247 -15.30 -1.63 11.62
C ALA A 247 -14.54 -2.12 12.87
N GLY A 248 -15.14 -1.99 14.06
CA GLY A 248 -14.57 -2.50 15.30
C GLY A 248 -14.34 -4.01 15.26
N SER A 249 -15.26 -4.77 14.66
CA SER A 249 -15.09 -6.22 14.48
C SER A 249 -13.90 -6.55 13.59
N ALA A 250 -13.77 -5.86 12.45
CA ALA A 250 -12.66 -6.04 11.52
C ALA A 250 -11.31 -5.68 12.15
N VAL A 251 -11.25 -4.59 12.93
CA VAL A 251 -10.03 -4.20 13.66
C VAL A 251 -9.65 -5.26 14.70
N LEU A 252 -10.61 -5.70 15.52
CA LEU A 252 -10.36 -6.74 16.53
C LEU A 252 -9.92 -8.06 15.88
N LEU A 253 -10.56 -8.46 14.78
CA LEU A 253 -10.19 -9.66 14.04
C LEU A 253 -8.78 -9.52 13.45
N GLY A 254 -8.45 -8.35 12.88
CA GLY A 254 -7.11 -8.04 12.42
C GLY A 254 -6.06 -8.20 13.53
N VAL A 255 -6.31 -7.63 14.71
CA VAL A 255 -5.42 -7.79 15.87
C VAL A 255 -5.24 -9.26 16.25
N ILE A 256 -6.33 -10.04 16.29
CA ILE A 256 -6.28 -11.47 16.64
C ILE A 256 -5.40 -12.25 15.66
N VAL A 257 -5.63 -12.09 14.36
CA VAL A 257 -4.88 -12.87 13.35
C VAL A 257 -3.38 -12.49 13.36
N HIS A 258 -3.02 -11.25 13.71
CA HIS A 258 -1.61 -10.87 13.83
C HIS A 258 -0.97 -11.37 15.13
N VAL A 259 -1.67 -11.27 16.26
CA VAL A 259 -1.13 -11.64 17.57
C VAL A 259 -1.12 -13.15 17.79
N ILE A 260 -1.91 -13.93 17.02
CA ILE A 260 -1.96 -15.39 17.17
C ILE A 260 -0.59 -16.05 17.01
N TRP A 261 0.29 -15.49 16.18
CA TRP A 261 1.65 -16.00 15.99
C TRP A 261 2.45 -16.03 17.30
N TRP A 262 2.25 -15.07 18.20
CA TRP A 262 2.92 -15.05 19.51
C TRP A 262 2.38 -16.08 20.50
N VAL A 263 1.22 -16.70 20.24
CA VAL A 263 0.77 -17.88 21.02
C VAL A 263 1.67 -19.07 20.68
N TRP A 264 1.93 -19.28 19.40
CA TRP A 264 2.65 -20.45 18.90
C TRP A 264 4.17 -20.25 18.96
N LEU A 265 4.63 -19.01 18.83
CA LEU A 265 6.03 -18.62 18.76
C LEU A 265 6.29 -17.44 19.71
N PRO A 266 6.29 -17.67 21.03
CA PRO A 266 6.41 -16.59 22.02
C PRO A 266 7.75 -15.85 21.95
N ASP A 267 8.83 -16.52 21.53
CA ASP A 267 10.18 -15.95 21.43
C ASP A 267 10.48 -15.33 20.06
N ALA A 268 9.52 -15.35 19.13
CA ALA A 268 9.72 -14.83 17.79
C ALA A 268 9.80 -13.30 17.79
N GLN A 269 10.91 -12.79 17.25
CA GLN A 269 11.06 -11.36 17.01
C GLN A 269 10.08 -10.90 15.92
N LEU A 270 9.47 -9.73 16.10
CA LEU A 270 8.50 -9.17 15.13
C LEU A 270 9.06 -9.11 13.71
N ILE A 271 10.35 -8.80 13.57
CA ILE A 271 11.05 -8.68 12.28
C ILE A 271 11.07 -10.03 11.53
N SER A 272 11.24 -11.13 12.26
CA SER A 272 11.28 -12.48 11.68
C SER A 272 9.90 -12.96 11.17
N LEU A 273 8.80 -12.36 11.66
CA LEU A 273 7.43 -12.66 11.26
C LEU A 273 6.93 -11.82 10.07
N LEU A 274 7.67 -10.78 9.66
CA LEU A 274 7.31 -9.92 8.52
C LEU A 274 6.93 -10.66 7.22
N PRO A 275 7.64 -11.71 6.76
CA PRO A 275 7.24 -12.42 5.53
C PRO A 275 5.90 -13.14 5.69
N TRP A 276 5.60 -13.64 6.89
CA TRP A 276 4.35 -14.30 7.21
C TRP A 276 3.20 -13.31 7.35
N TYR A 277 3.43 -12.14 7.95
CA TYR A 277 2.45 -11.05 7.99
C TYR A 277 2.14 -10.53 6.58
N ALA A 278 3.16 -10.33 5.74
CA ALA A 278 2.97 -9.92 4.35
C ALA A 278 2.09 -10.92 3.59
N LEU A 279 2.35 -12.22 3.76
CA LEU A 279 1.55 -13.29 3.14
C LEU A 279 0.12 -13.33 3.70
N GLN A 280 -0.01 -13.28 5.01
CA GLN A 280 -1.30 -13.28 5.71
C GLN A 280 -2.18 -12.12 5.23
N ASP A 281 -1.64 -10.90 5.22
CA ASP A 281 -2.38 -9.71 4.79
C ASP A 281 -2.74 -9.76 3.30
N ALA A 282 -1.84 -10.24 2.44
CA ALA A 282 -2.14 -10.42 1.02
C ALA A 282 -3.26 -11.45 0.79
N LEU A 283 -3.25 -12.57 1.53
CA LEU A 283 -4.32 -13.57 1.50
C LEU A 283 -5.64 -13.00 2.05
N LEU A 284 -5.60 -12.29 3.18
CA LEU A 284 -6.77 -11.64 3.75
C LEU A 284 -7.36 -10.63 2.78
N ALA A 285 -6.54 -9.78 2.17
CA ALA A 285 -6.99 -8.80 1.20
C ALA A 285 -7.61 -9.48 -0.04
N TRP A 286 -7.04 -10.59 -0.50
CA TRP A 286 -7.65 -11.42 -1.55
C TRP A 286 -9.02 -11.98 -1.15
N THR A 287 -9.15 -12.53 0.06
CA THR A 287 -10.43 -13.06 0.55
C THR A 287 -11.49 -11.97 0.71
N VAL A 288 -11.10 -10.79 1.19
CA VAL A 288 -11.96 -9.61 1.32
C VAL A 288 -12.44 -9.13 -0.05
N PHE A 289 -11.54 -9.06 -1.03
CA PHE A 289 -11.88 -8.74 -2.41
C PHE A 289 -12.83 -9.77 -3.03
N TRP A 290 -12.61 -11.05 -2.76
CA TRP A 290 -13.49 -12.12 -3.23
C TRP A 290 -14.88 -12.00 -2.59
N LEU A 291 -14.95 -11.90 -1.26
CA LEU A 291 -16.20 -11.75 -0.50
C LEU A 291 -17.00 -10.50 -0.91
N SER A 292 -16.33 -9.39 -1.24
CA SER A 292 -17.02 -8.14 -1.61
C SER A 292 -17.83 -8.29 -2.90
N ARG A 293 -17.43 -9.21 -3.80
CA ARG A 293 -18.17 -9.53 -5.03
C ARG A 293 -19.41 -10.39 -4.78
N PHE A 294 -19.41 -11.24 -3.75
CA PHE A 294 -20.55 -12.11 -3.45
C PHE A 294 -21.57 -11.47 -2.51
N THR A 295 -21.17 -10.44 -1.76
CA THR A 295 -22.04 -9.87 -0.73
C THR A 295 -22.92 -8.78 -1.30
N LYS A 296 -24.25 -8.88 -1.09
CA LYS A 296 -25.24 -7.87 -1.51
C LYS A 296 -25.59 -6.83 -0.44
N LYS A 297 -25.19 -7.05 0.82
CA LYS A 297 -25.45 -6.11 1.93
C LYS A 297 -24.53 -4.90 1.82
N ARG A 298 -25.12 -3.71 1.62
CA ARG A 298 -24.42 -2.43 1.42
C ARG A 298 -23.35 -2.14 2.49
N ASP A 299 -23.67 -2.34 3.77
CA ASP A 299 -22.73 -2.03 4.85
C ASP A 299 -21.56 -3.00 4.93
N LEU A 300 -21.76 -4.26 4.53
CA LEU A 300 -20.70 -5.25 4.46
C LEU A 300 -19.80 -5.01 3.24
N VAL A 301 -20.38 -4.61 2.11
CA VAL A 301 -19.60 -4.15 0.95
C VAL A 301 -18.76 -2.92 1.31
N TRP A 302 -19.32 -1.95 2.04
CA TRP A 302 -18.59 -0.79 2.53
C TRP A 302 -17.41 -1.19 3.43
N LEU A 303 -17.61 -2.11 4.37
CA LEU A 303 -16.54 -2.61 5.24
C LEU A 303 -15.43 -3.28 4.43
N LEU A 304 -15.79 -4.20 3.53
CA LEU A 304 -14.83 -4.96 2.74
C LEU A 304 -14.03 -4.04 1.79
N THR A 305 -14.70 -3.09 1.14
CA THR A 305 -14.04 -2.13 0.24
C THR A 305 -13.13 -1.15 1.00
N SER A 306 -13.49 -0.79 2.23
CA SER A 306 -12.72 0.13 3.08
C SER A 306 -11.52 -0.55 3.75
N THR A 307 -11.61 -1.86 4.05
CA THR A 307 -10.51 -2.65 4.65
C THR A 307 -9.47 -3.09 3.63
N LEU A 308 -9.86 -3.28 2.37
CA LEU A 308 -8.98 -3.70 1.28
C LEU A 308 -7.70 -2.86 1.12
N PRO A 309 -7.76 -1.51 1.03
CA PRO A 309 -6.53 -0.70 0.87
C PRO A 309 -5.64 -0.75 2.11
N ILE A 310 -6.20 -0.94 3.30
CA ILE A 310 -5.45 -1.04 4.56
C ILE A 310 -4.68 -2.36 4.61
N LEU A 311 -5.33 -3.49 4.28
CA LEU A 311 -4.65 -4.78 4.22
C LEU A 311 -3.58 -4.80 3.13
N PHE A 312 -3.85 -4.19 1.97
CA PHE A 312 -2.86 -4.07 0.90
C PHE A 312 -1.64 -3.24 1.32
N SER A 313 -1.84 -2.12 2.03
CA SER A 313 -0.73 -1.28 2.49
C SER A 313 0.08 -1.95 3.59
N LEU A 314 -0.56 -2.63 4.54
CA LEU A 314 0.12 -3.43 5.57
C LEU A 314 0.95 -4.56 4.95
N ALA A 315 0.37 -5.29 3.99
CA ALA A 315 1.10 -6.33 3.26
C ALA A 315 2.32 -5.76 2.52
N CYS A 316 2.18 -4.63 1.84
CA CYS A 316 3.30 -3.96 1.17
C CYS A 316 4.39 -3.53 2.16
N ILE A 317 4.02 -2.94 3.30
CA ILE A 317 4.96 -2.49 4.33
C ILE A 317 5.70 -3.68 4.94
N ALA A 318 4.97 -4.76 5.29
CA ALA A 318 5.58 -5.97 5.83
C ALA A 318 6.52 -6.63 4.81
N TRP A 319 6.13 -6.65 3.53
CA TRP A 319 6.95 -7.22 2.45
C TRP A 319 8.24 -6.41 2.22
N ILE A 320 8.14 -5.08 2.14
CA ILE A 320 9.32 -4.20 2.03
C ILE A 320 10.19 -4.31 3.30
N GLY A 321 9.58 -4.39 4.48
CA GLY A 321 10.29 -4.60 5.74
C GLY A 321 11.09 -5.91 5.73
N HIS A 322 10.52 -7.00 5.21
CA HIS A 322 11.23 -8.26 5.03
C HIS A 322 12.38 -8.15 4.01
N LEU A 323 12.18 -7.39 2.91
CA LEU A 323 13.24 -7.14 1.92
C LEU A 323 14.44 -6.40 2.54
N VAL A 324 14.20 -5.41 3.42
CA VAL A 324 15.26 -4.74 4.18
C VAL A 324 15.92 -5.72 5.18
N ASN A 325 15.12 -6.57 5.81
CA ASN A 325 15.62 -7.57 6.76
C ASN A 325 16.48 -8.66 6.11
N PHE A 326 16.39 -8.86 4.79
CA PHE A 326 17.28 -9.76 4.04
C PHE A 326 18.78 -9.48 4.31
N PHE A 327 19.14 -8.24 4.64
CA PHE A 327 20.53 -7.84 4.95
C PHE A 327 20.95 -8.07 6.40
N ILE A 328 20.00 -8.36 7.31
CA ILE A 328 20.24 -8.52 8.75
C ILE A 328 20.29 -10.02 9.13
N ASP A 329 19.90 -10.90 8.21
CA ASP A 329 19.91 -12.37 8.34
C ASP A 329 19.05 -12.91 9.49
N SER A 330 17.94 -12.22 9.80
CA SER A 330 16.96 -12.72 10.78
C SER A 330 15.85 -13.52 10.07
N THR A 331 15.98 -14.84 10.07
CA THR A 331 14.97 -15.77 9.54
C THR A 331 14.44 -16.67 10.65
N LEU A 332 13.14 -16.98 10.60
CA LEU A 332 12.46 -17.83 11.57
C LEU A 332 12.43 -19.29 11.09
N PHE A 333 12.07 -19.51 9.83
CA PHE A 333 12.03 -20.84 9.19
C PHE A 333 12.99 -20.95 8.00
N GLY A 334 13.98 -20.06 7.90
CA GLY A 334 14.98 -20.06 6.84
C GLY A 334 14.36 -19.85 5.46
N LYS A 335 14.51 -20.82 4.55
CA LYS A 335 14.03 -20.71 3.15
C LYS A 335 12.52 -20.55 3.03
N LEU A 336 11.74 -21.07 3.97
CA LEU A 336 10.27 -20.98 3.93
C LEU A 336 9.78 -19.53 4.05
N ASP A 337 10.50 -18.70 4.82
CA ASP A 337 10.20 -17.27 4.96
C ASP A 337 10.31 -16.56 3.61
N HIS A 338 11.30 -16.94 2.80
CA HIS A 338 11.49 -16.36 1.48
C HIS A 338 10.42 -16.79 0.48
N PHE A 339 9.98 -18.06 0.54
CA PHE A 339 8.84 -18.52 -0.26
C PHE A 339 7.54 -17.83 0.13
N ALA A 340 7.32 -17.59 1.43
CA ALA A 340 6.16 -16.85 1.92
C ALA A 340 6.15 -15.42 1.38
N ALA A 341 7.28 -14.71 1.44
CA ALA A 341 7.42 -13.38 0.86
C ALA A 341 7.28 -13.35 -0.66
N LEU A 342 7.84 -14.33 -1.39
CA LEU A 342 7.68 -14.42 -2.85
C LEU A 342 6.19 -14.59 -3.21
N PHE A 343 5.49 -15.50 -2.53
CA PHE A 343 4.07 -15.72 -2.76
C PHE A 343 3.23 -14.50 -2.40
N ALA A 344 3.56 -13.80 -1.30
CA ALA A 344 2.95 -12.51 -0.95
C ALA A 344 3.14 -11.46 -2.07
N GLY A 345 4.35 -11.32 -2.60
CA GLY A 345 4.65 -10.40 -3.69
C GLY A 345 3.85 -10.69 -4.97
N ILE A 346 3.71 -11.97 -5.33
CA ILE A 346 2.85 -12.38 -6.46
C ILE A 346 1.39 -11.99 -6.21
N LEU A 347 0.86 -12.28 -5.02
CA LEU A 347 -0.52 -11.92 -4.67
C LEU A 347 -0.75 -10.42 -4.74
N LEU A 348 0.20 -9.60 -4.26
CA LEU A 348 0.13 -8.15 -4.33
C LEU A 348 0.10 -7.64 -5.79
N ILE A 349 0.89 -8.23 -6.69
CA ILE A 349 0.85 -7.89 -8.13
C ILE A 349 -0.53 -8.20 -8.72
N ILE A 350 -1.08 -9.39 -8.45
CA ILE A 350 -2.41 -9.79 -8.97
C ILE A 350 -3.50 -8.87 -8.39
N GLN A 351 -3.39 -8.52 -7.11
CA GLN A 351 -4.36 -7.65 -6.46
C GLN A 351 -4.30 -6.22 -6.99
N TRP A 352 -3.10 -5.67 -7.20
CA TRP A 352 -2.90 -4.36 -7.82
C TRP A 352 -3.47 -4.31 -9.24
N TRP A 353 -3.23 -5.34 -10.05
CA TRP A 353 -3.81 -5.49 -11.39
C TRP A 353 -5.35 -5.41 -11.35
N ARG A 354 -5.98 -6.02 -10.34
CA ARG A 354 -7.44 -6.13 -10.26
C ARG A 354 -8.12 -4.93 -9.63
N ASN A 355 -7.44 -4.19 -8.76
CA ASN A 355 -8.06 -3.16 -7.93
C ASN A 355 -7.80 -1.72 -8.43
N THR A 356 -6.82 -1.53 -9.31
CA THR A 356 -6.49 -0.20 -9.84
C THR A 356 -7.31 0.10 -11.09
N GLU A 357 -8.18 1.12 -11.02
CA GLU A 357 -9.00 1.54 -12.17
C GLU A 357 -8.22 2.45 -13.15
N ASP A 358 -7.31 3.28 -12.64
CA ASP A 358 -6.49 4.16 -13.48
C ASP A 358 -5.44 3.35 -14.24
N LYS A 359 -5.58 3.30 -15.56
CA LYS A 359 -4.68 2.58 -16.47
C LYS A 359 -3.23 3.05 -16.35
N ALA A 360 -2.99 4.35 -16.09
CA ALA A 360 -1.63 4.86 -15.99
C ALA A 360 -0.95 4.40 -14.70
N LEU A 361 -1.65 4.56 -13.57
CA LEU A 361 -1.19 4.12 -12.25
C LEU A 361 -1.04 2.59 -12.18
N LEU A 362 -1.92 1.86 -12.86
CA LEU A 362 -1.84 0.41 -13.00
C LEU A 362 -0.51 -0.01 -13.63
N ILE A 363 -0.14 0.58 -14.77
CA ILE A 363 1.08 0.22 -15.50
C ILE A 363 2.33 0.56 -14.69
N TYR A 364 2.42 1.76 -14.11
CA TYR A 364 3.58 2.14 -13.29
C TYR A 364 3.70 1.28 -12.03
N GLY A 365 2.59 1.04 -11.33
CA GLY A 365 2.60 0.22 -10.13
C GLY A 365 2.96 -1.25 -10.40
N LEU A 366 2.45 -1.84 -11.49
CA LEU A 366 2.86 -3.18 -11.91
C LEU A 366 4.34 -3.25 -12.26
N ALA A 367 4.85 -2.28 -13.02
CA ALA A 367 6.27 -2.23 -13.35
C ALA A 367 7.13 -2.16 -12.10
N LEU A 368 6.75 -1.33 -11.12
CA LEU A 368 7.44 -1.22 -9.84
C LEU A 368 7.38 -2.52 -9.03
N MET A 369 6.20 -3.13 -8.88
CA MET A 369 6.02 -4.36 -8.10
C MET A 369 6.73 -5.56 -8.75
N ILE A 370 6.68 -5.69 -10.08
CA ILE A 370 7.40 -6.74 -10.82
C ILE A 370 8.92 -6.51 -10.71
N ALA A 371 9.39 -5.27 -10.81
CA ALA A 371 10.81 -4.96 -10.64
C ALA A 371 11.30 -5.28 -9.23
N LEU A 372 10.52 -4.92 -8.20
CA LEU A 372 10.83 -5.24 -6.81
C LEU A 372 10.81 -6.75 -6.57
N LEU A 373 9.82 -7.48 -7.11
CA LEU A 373 9.77 -8.94 -7.02
C LEU A 373 10.96 -9.58 -7.75
N GLY A 374 11.34 -9.07 -8.92
CA GLY A 374 12.52 -9.50 -9.66
C GLY A 374 13.80 -9.31 -8.85
N PHE A 375 13.98 -8.11 -8.26
CA PHE A 375 15.09 -7.82 -7.36
C PHE A 375 15.11 -8.77 -6.15
N TYR A 376 13.96 -9.02 -5.54
CA TYR A 376 13.81 -9.96 -4.42
C TYR A 376 14.19 -11.39 -4.83
N THR A 377 13.68 -11.89 -5.96
CA THR A 377 14.01 -13.24 -6.44
C THR A 377 15.49 -13.39 -6.75
N ARG A 378 16.12 -12.35 -7.31
CA ARG A 378 17.57 -12.34 -7.52
C ARG A 378 18.33 -12.43 -6.21
N LEU A 379 17.98 -11.62 -5.22
CA LEU A 379 18.59 -11.66 -3.89
C LEU A 379 18.43 -13.05 -3.26
N PHE A 380 17.26 -13.67 -3.38
CA PHE A 380 17.02 -15.01 -2.85
C PHE A 380 17.88 -16.09 -3.51
N TRP A 381 18.01 -16.10 -4.84
CA TRP A 381 18.74 -17.15 -5.56
C TRP A 381 20.25 -16.94 -5.61
N PHE A 382 20.70 -15.69 -5.71
CA PHE A 382 22.10 -15.34 -5.98
C PHE A 382 22.73 -14.50 -4.87
N GLY A 383 21.98 -14.10 -3.84
CA GLY A 383 22.47 -13.25 -2.75
C GLY A 383 22.91 -11.87 -3.24
N ILE A 384 23.90 -11.30 -2.55
CA ILE A 384 24.56 -10.02 -2.92
C ILE A 384 25.65 -10.28 -3.98
N ALA A 385 25.37 -11.17 -4.94
CA ALA A 385 26.27 -11.37 -6.06
C ALA A 385 26.38 -10.08 -6.89
N PRO A 386 27.59 -9.71 -7.36
CA PRO A 386 27.76 -8.55 -8.21
C PRO A 386 26.89 -8.63 -9.46
N LEU A 387 26.54 -7.46 -10.00
CA LEU A 387 25.82 -7.36 -11.28
C LEU A 387 26.61 -8.09 -12.37
N ASN A 388 25.93 -8.98 -13.09
CA ASN A 388 26.49 -9.78 -14.16
C ASN A 388 25.89 -9.35 -15.51
N VAL A 389 26.56 -9.70 -16.60
CA VAL A 389 26.14 -9.42 -17.98
C VAL A 389 24.73 -9.93 -18.26
N TRP A 390 24.33 -11.05 -17.63
CA TRP A 390 22.99 -11.61 -17.76
C TRP A 390 21.88 -10.69 -17.24
N ASP A 391 22.15 -9.86 -16.23
CA ASP A 391 21.18 -8.90 -15.71
C ASP A 391 20.93 -7.78 -16.71
N THR A 392 22.01 -7.33 -17.37
CA THR A 392 21.90 -6.38 -18.46
C THR A 392 21.12 -6.96 -19.64
N ALA A 393 21.44 -8.19 -20.04
CA ALA A 393 20.74 -8.86 -21.12
C ALA A 393 19.24 -8.99 -20.81
N LEU A 394 18.88 -9.33 -19.57
CA LEU A 394 17.49 -9.43 -19.12
C LEU A 394 16.78 -8.07 -19.18
N LEU A 395 17.41 -6.99 -18.68
CA LEU A 395 16.85 -5.63 -18.77
C LEU A 395 16.62 -5.18 -20.21
N MET A 396 17.54 -5.51 -21.12
CA MET A 396 17.39 -5.20 -22.54
C MET A 396 16.26 -6.01 -23.19
N CYS A 397 16.21 -7.32 -22.95
CA CYS A 397 15.10 -8.17 -23.38
C CYS A 397 13.75 -7.65 -22.86
N ALA A 398 13.68 -7.24 -21.59
CA ALA A 398 12.50 -6.62 -21.01
C ALA A 398 12.11 -5.31 -21.73
N GLY A 399 13.10 -4.49 -22.10
CA GLY A 399 12.88 -3.30 -22.94
C GLY A 399 12.23 -3.62 -24.29
N TYR A 400 12.72 -4.63 -25.01
CA TYR A 400 12.12 -5.04 -26.30
C TYR A 400 10.73 -5.66 -26.13
N ILE A 401 10.49 -6.40 -25.06
CA ILE A 401 9.16 -6.94 -24.73
C ILE A 401 8.19 -5.79 -24.44
N LEU A 402 8.62 -4.79 -23.66
CA LEU A 402 7.80 -3.60 -23.38
C LEU A 402 7.52 -2.79 -24.63
N TYR A 403 8.51 -2.62 -25.53
CA TYR A 403 8.30 -2.02 -26.84
C TYR A 403 7.25 -2.80 -27.67
N SER A 404 7.31 -4.12 -27.62
CA SER A 404 6.33 -4.99 -28.30
C SER A 404 4.94 -4.83 -27.68
N PHE A 405 4.81 -4.75 -26.35
CA PHE A 405 3.53 -4.46 -25.70
C PHE A 405 3.02 -3.05 -26.01
N GLN A 406 3.90 -2.06 -26.12
CA GLN A 406 3.55 -0.71 -26.55
C GLN A 406 2.93 -0.70 -27.96
N HIS A 407 3.29 -1.67 -28.83
CA HIS A 407 2.65 -1.82 -30.13
C HIS A 407 1.15 -2.11 -30.01
N PHE A 408 0.76 -2.94 -29.05
CA PHE A 408 -0.63 -3.33 -28.83
C PHE A 408 -1.40 -2.31 -27.98
N ASN A 409 -0.73 -1.64 -27.04
CA ASN A 409 -1.35 -0.70 -26.12
C ASN A 409 -0.53 0.61 -26.02
N PRO A 410 -0.78 1.60 -26.90
CA PRO A 410 0.01 2.83 -26.95
C PRO A 410 -0.36 3.76 -25.78
N SER A 411 0.21 3.48 -24.62
CA SER A 411 0.05 4.29 -23.41
C SER A 411 1.35 5.06 -23.11
N GLN A 412 1.21 6.32 -22.69
CA GLN A 412 2.34 7.13 -22.22
C GLN A 412 3.20 6.47 -21.13
N PRO A 413 2.66 5.76 -20.12
CA PRO A 413 3.48 5.06 -19.12
C PRO A 413 4.36 3.96 -19.72
N LEU A 414 3.83 3.14 -20.63
CA LEU A 414 4.63 2.11 -21.30
C LEU A 414 5.76 2.73 -22.14
N TYR A 415 5.48 3.86 -22.81
CA TYR A 415 6.51 4.60 -23.53
C TYR A 415 7.65 5.07 -22.61
N ARG A 416 7.33 5.67 -21.46
CA ARG A 416 8.35 6.14 -20.50
C ARG A 416 9.15 4.98 -19.88
N LEU A 417 8.50 3.86 -19.57
CA LEU A 417 9.19 2.67 -19.07
C LEU A 417 10.13 2.07 -20.11
N THR A 418 9.67 1.94 -21.35
CA THR A 418 10.49 1.43 -22.47
C THR A 418 11.70 2.35 -22.70
N LEU A 419 11.53 3.66 -22.55
CA LEU A 419 12.62 4.64 -22.65
C LEU A 419 13.66 4.51 -21.53
N LEU A 420 13.23 4.08 -20.33
CA LEU A 420 14.10 3.98 -19.16
C LEU A 420 14.93 2.68 -19.15
N MET A 421 14.46 1.61 -19.80
CA MET A 421 15.12 0.29 -19.77
C MET A 421 16.58 0.30 -20.25
N PRO A 422 16.95 0.90 -21.40
CA PRO A 422 18.35 0.90 -21.82
C PRO A 422 19.26 1.71 -20.88
N ILE A 423 18.73 2.74 -20.22
CA ILE A 423 19.48 3.52 -19.21
C ILE A 423 19.81 2.62 -18.01
N LEU A 424 18.82 1.88 -17.49
CA LEU A 424 19.05 0.93 -16.40
C LEU A 424 20.04 -0.18 -16.81
N ALA A 425 19.94 -0.67 -18.04
CA ALA A 425 20.86 -1.67 -18.56
C ALA A 425 22.31 -1.16 -18.53
N ILE A 426 22.57 0.07 -18.98
CA ILE A 426 23.91 0.67 -18.93
C ILE A 426 24.48 0.73 -17.51
N LEU A 427 23.65 1.03 -16.50
CA LEU A 427 24.08 1.05 -15.09
C LEU A 427 24.52 -0.32 -14.56
N THR A 428 24.11 -1.41 -15.21
CA THR A 428 24.45 -2.78 -14.81
C THR A 428 25.72 -3.33 -15.48
N VAL A 429 26.24 -2.65 -16.50
CA VAL A 429 27.40 -3.13 -17.26
C VAL A 429 28.69 -2.57 -16.67
N PRO A 430 29.78 -3.36 -16.59
CA PRO A 430 31.10 -2.80 -16.35
C PRO A 430 31.49 -1.81 -17.47
N LEU A 431 31.41 -0.52 -17.14
CA LEU A 431 31.83 0.60 -17.99
C LEU A 431 33.37 0.70 -18.01
N GLN A 432 34.00 -0.31 -18.58
CA GLN A 432 35.43 -0.29 -18.88
C GLN A 432 35.63 0.00 -20.37
N LEU A 433 36.65 0.78 -20.69
CA LEU A 433 37.11 0.92 -22.07
C LEU A 433 37.49 -0.47 -22.59
N ASP A 434 37.11 -0.77 -23.82
CA ASP A 434 37.28 -2.08 -24.46
C ASP A 434 36.31 -3.20 -24.02
N SER A 435 35.28 -2.86 -23.23
CA SER A 435 34.24 -3.83 -22.85
C SER A 435 33.27 -4.09 -24.01
N ILE A 436 33.34 -5.29 -24.60
CA ILE A 436 32.39 -5.80 -25.61
C ILE A 436 30.95 -5.74 -25.08
N TYR A 437 30.76 -5.97 -23.79
CA TYR A 437 29.45 -5.93 -23.13
C TYR A 437 28.88 -4.50 -23.05
N ALA A 438 29.71 -3.49 -22.80
CA ALA A 438 29.28 -2.08 -22.80
C ALA A 438 28.93 -1.60 -24.20
N SER A 439 29.73 -1.97 -25.20
CA SER A 439 29.45 -1.61 -26.59
C SER A 439 28.16 -2.26 -27.09
N SER A 440 28.01 -3.58 -26.92
CA SER A 440 26.85 -4.33 -27.39
C SER A 440 25.53 -3.87 -26.74
N THR A 441 25.56 -3.51 -25.46
CA THR A 441 24.37 -3.01 -24.74
C THR A 441 23.97 -1.61 -25.20
N LEU A 442 24.93 -0.72 -25.45
CA LEU A 442 24.67 0.60 -26.03
C LEU A 442 24.14 0.52 -27.46
N VAL A 443 24.69 -0.38 -28.28
CA VAL A 443 24.20 -0.61 -29.66
C VAL A 443 22.78 -1.20 -29.63
N ALA A 444 22.52 -2.21 -28.79
CA ALA A 444 21.17 -2.73 -28.60
C ALA A 444 20.20 -1.63 -28.12
N GLY A 445 20.63 -0.78 -27.18
CA GLY A 445 19.83 0.34 -26.69
C GLY A 445 19.53 1.36 -27.77
N ALA A 446 20.53 1.65 -28.61
CA ALA A 446 20.38 2.52 -29.76
C ALA A 446 19.35 1.98 -30.76
N THR A 447 19.40 0.69 -31.09
CA THR A 447 18.41 0.09 -31.99
C THR A 447 17.00 0.19 -31.42
N LEU A 448 16.83 -0.09 -30.11
CA LEU A 448 15.54 0.04 -29.44
C LEU A 448 15.02 1.49 -29.50
N TYR A 449 15.85 2.49 -29.19
CA TYR A 449 15.46 3.89 -29.25
C TYR A 449 15.12 4.38 -30.66
N LEU A 450 15.87 3.94 -31.68
CA LEU A 450 15.56 4.27 -33.08
C LEU A 450 14.25 3.62 -33.54
N LEU A 451 13.95 2.39 -33.09
CA LEU A 451 12.68 1.72 -33.35
C LEU A 451 11.48 2.42 -32.67
N MET A 452 11.72 3.20 -31.61
CA MET A 452 10.68 4.00 -30.95
C MET A 452 10.35 5.31 -31.67
N GLN A 453 11.26 5.86 -32.49
CA GLN A 453 11.11 7.17 -33.13
C GLN A 453 9.83 7.31 -33.97
N PRO A 454 9.42 6.37 -34.85
CA PRO A 454 8.28 6.58 -35.75
C PRO A 454 6.95 6.79 -35.04
N ARG A 455 6.87 6.48 -33.73
CA ARG A 455 5.65 6.53 -32.92
C ARG A 455 5.60 7.68 -31.92
N SER A 456 6.72 8.37 -31.72
CA SER A 456 6.83 9.46 -30.76
C SER A 456 6.73 10.79 -31.49
N GLN A 457 5.86 11.69 -31.03
CA GLN A 457 5.90 13.10 -31.45
C GLN A 457 7.15 13.82 -30.93
N ASN A 458 7.85 13.24 -29.96
CA ASN A 458 9.09 13.79 -29.39
C ASN A 458 10.33 13.18 -30.07
N ASN A 459 11.28 14.02 -30.46
CA ASN A 459 12.57 13.63 -31.05
C ASN A 459 13.56 13.03 -30.03
N LEU A 460 13.17 12.92 -28.76
CA LEU A 460 14.04 12.46 -27.66
C LEU A 460 14.62 11.05 -27.87
N PRO A 461 13.85 10.01 -28.26
CA PRO A 461 14.41 8.69 -28.52
C PRO A 461 15.44 8.70 -29.65
N LEU A 462 15.23 9.53 -30.68
CA LEU A 462 16.21 9.65 -31.76
C LEU A 462 17.55 10.20 -31.25
N TYR A 463 17.53 11.25 -30.42
CA TYR A 463 18.78 11.78 -29.86
C TYR A 463 19.48 10.76 -28.97
N LEU A 464 18.73 10.09 -28.08
CA LEU A 464 19.29 9.06 -27.21
C LEU A 464 19.82 7.87 -28.01
N GLY A 465 19.14 7.49 -29.09
CA GLY A 465 19.56 6.41 -29.99
C GLY A 465 20.84 6.73 -30.73
N LEU A 466 20.95 7.92 -31.33
CA LEU A 466 22.17 8.37 -32.00
C LEU A 466 23.34 8.52 -31.03
N LEU A 467 23.09 9.03 -29.82
CA LEU A 467 24.10 9.15 -28.78
C LEU A 467 24.57 7.76 -28.32
N ALA A 468 23.65 6.87 -27.98
CA ALA A 468 23.99 5.51 -27.54
C ALA A 468 24.76 4.74 -28.63
N LEU A 469 24.40 4.91 -29.90
CA LEU A 469 25.11 4.31 -31.02
C LEU A 469 26.54 4.84 -31.13
N ASN A 470 26.72 6.16 -31.02
CA ASN A 470 28.03 6.79 -31.09
C ASN A 470 28.94 6.33 -29.96
N VAL A 471 28.44 6.39 -28.72
CA VAL A 471 29.20 5.95 -27.53
C VAL A 471 29.49 4.45 -27.59
N GLY A 472 28.51 3.64 -28.04
CA GLY A 472 28.67 2.20 -28.19
C GLY A 472 29.76 1.83 -29.20
N ILE A 473 29.78 2.49 -30.37
CA ILE A 473 30.86 2.32 -31.34
C ILE A 473 32.17 2.83 -30.73
N TYR A 474 32.18 3.98 -30.06
CA TYR A 474 33.39 4.56 -29.47
C TYR A 474 34.08 3.65 -28.46
N LEU A 475 33.30 2.98 -27.58
CA LEU A 475 33.84 2.03 -26.61
C LEU A 475 34.44 0.77 -27.26
N TRP A 476 34.05 0.46 -28.50
CA TRP A 476 34.59 -0.66 -29.26
C TRP A 476 35.85 -0.31 -30.04
N ILE A 477 36.06 0.97 -30.36
CA ILE A 477 37.20 1.43 -31.17
C ILE A 477 38.56 1.05 -30.57
N PRO A 478 38.82 1.10 -29.25
CA PRO A 478 40.10 0.65 -28.68
C PRO A 478 40.53 -0.75 -29.16
N SER A 479 39.65 -1.76 -29.16
CA SER A 479 39.95 -3.10 -29.70
C SER A 479 40.40 -3.09 -31.18
N TRP A 480 39.89 -2.15 -31.98
CA TRP A 480 40.26 -2.00 -33.38
C TRP A 480 41.50 -1.11 -33.55
N ALA A 481 41.65 -0.10 -32.71
CA ALA A 481 42.76 0.84 -32.72
C ALA A 481 44.07 0.16 -32.30
N ASP A 482 44.04 -0.83 -31.41
CA ASP A 482 45.24 -1.61 -31.08
C ASP A 482 45.78 -2.39 -32.31
N ASN A 483 44.87 -2.82 -33.19
CA ASN A 483 45.20 -3.58 -34.40
C ASN A 483 45.59 -2.68 -35.59
N TYR A 484 44.89 -1.57 -35.82
CA TYR A 484 45.05 -0.73 -37.03
C TYR A 484 45.71 0.64 -36.74
N LYS A 485 45.65 1.13 -35.50
CA LYS A 485 46.21 2.41 -35.02
C LYS A 485 45.91 3.63 -35.92
N LEU A 486 44.68 3.72 -36.43
CA LEU A 486 44.20 4.84 -37.26
C LEU A 486 43.37 5.82 -36.43
N LEU A 487 43.65 7.12 -36.55
CA LEU A 487 42.90 8.20 -35.90
C LEU A 487 41.50 8.39 -36.55
N GLN A 488 41.36 8.01 -37.82
CA GLN A 488 40.09 7.97 -38.55
C GLN A 488 39.04 7.10 -37.87
N LEU A 489 39.44 6.00 -37.23
CA LEU A 489 38.51 5.10 -36.54
C LEU A 489 37.72 5.85 -35.46
N TYR A 490 38.37 6.75 -34.71
CA TYR A 490 37.73 7.58 -33.68
C TYR A 490 36.88 8.73 -34.25
N THR A 491 37.22 9.23 -35.44
CA THR A 491 36.63 10.46 -35.99
C THR A 491 35.38 10.19 -36.84
N ILE A 492 35.35 9.05 -37.54
CA ILE A 492 34.26 8.69 -38.47
C ILE A 492 32.89 8.59 -37.75
N PRO A 493 32.73 7.86 -36.62
CA PRO A 493 31.43 7.72 -35.96
C PRO A 493 30.87 9.07 -35.44
N VAL A 494 31.75 9.92 -34.91
CA VAL A 494 31.38 11.26 -34.42
C VAL A 494 30.94 12.17 -35.56
N ALA A 495 31.67 12.18 -36.67
CA ALA A 495 31.31 13.00 -37.82
C ALA A 495 29.99 12.54 -38.49
N ILE A 496 29.76 11.23 -38.62
CA ILE A 496 28.52 10.69 -39.19
C ILE A 496 27.31 11.05 -38.32
N THR A 497 27.42 10.93 -36.99
CA THR A 497 26.31 11.24 -36.08
C THR A 497 25.94 12.71 -36.08
N VAL A 498 26.93 13.62 -36.14
CA VAL A 498 26.70 15.06 -36.30
C VAL A 498 26.02 15.36 -37.64
N LEU A 499 26.47 14.73 -38.74
CA LEU A 499 25.85 14.90 -40.06
C LEU A 499 24.40 14.40 -40.11
N LEU A 500 24.11 13.25 -39.47
CA LEU A 500 22.75 12.73 -39.34
C LEU A 500 21.86 13.67 -38.51
N MET A 501 22.34 14.18 -37.37
CA MET A 501 21.59 15.15 -36.57
C MET A 501 21.26 16.42 -37.35
N LEU A 502 22.20 16.93 -38.16
CA LEU A 502 21.99 18.10 -39.02
C LEU A 502 20.97 17.83 -40.13
N GLN A 503 20.95 16.63 -40.70
CA GLN A 503 19.97 16.26 -41.73
C GLN A 503 18.56 16.20 -41.15
N LEU A 504 18.42 15.74 -39.89
CA LEU A 504 17.12 15.64 -39.22
C LEU A 504 16.55 17.01 -38.80
N HIS A 505 17.41 17.98 -38.43
CA HIS A 505 16.99 19.31 -37.97
C HIS A 505 17.06 20.39 -39.06
N GLN A 506 17.07 19.97 -40.33
CA GLN A 506 17.28 20.88 -41.45
C GLN A 506 16.22 21.98 -41.59
N LEU A 507 15.03 21.77 -41.02
CA LEU A 507 13.91 22.72 -41.03
C LEU A 507 13.87 23.63 -39.79
N GLU A 508 14.53 23.24 -38.69
CA GLU A 508 14.48 23.95 -37.41
C GLU A 508 15.70 24.87 -37.22
N LEU A 509 16.83 24.54 -37.85
CA LEU A 509 18.08 25.29 -37.75
C LEU A 509 18.21 26.35 -38.84
N LYS A 510 18.73 27.53 -38.48
CA LYS A 510 19.07 28.57 -39.44
C LYS A 510 20.06 28.01 -40.49
N PRO A 511 19.86 28.27 -41.80
CA PRO A 511 20.69 27.72 -42.88
C PRO A 511 22.21 27.97 -42.71
N GLN A 512 22.57 29.08 -42.07
CA GLN A 512 23.97 29.45 -41.77
C GLN A 512 24.62 28.50 -40.76
N ILE A 513 23.92 28.17 -39.66
CA ILE A 513 24.42 27.28 -38.60
C ILE A 513 24.51 25.84 -39.14
N LEU A 514 23.51 25.42 -39.91
CA LEU A 514 23.49 24.10 -40.54
C LEU A 514 24.70 23.91 -41.46
N ASN A 515 24.97 24.88 -42.35
CA ASN A 515 26.11 24.82 -43.25
C ASN A 515 27.44 24.90 -42.49
N ALA A 516 27.55 25.74 -41.46
CA ALA A 516 28.76 25.85 -40.65
C ALA A 516 29.10 24.52 -39.95
N ILE A 517 28.15 23.92 -39.23
CA ILE A 517 28.40 22.66 -38.51
C ILE A 517 28.67 21.51 -39.49
N ARG A 518 27.96 21.48 -40.65
CA ARG A 518 28.23 20.48 -41.71
C ARG A 518 29.66 20.61 -42.25
N LEU A 519 30.11 21.84 -42.50
CA LEU A 519 31.48 22.10 -42.96
C LEU A 519 32.50 21.70 -41.89
N THR A 520 32.24 21.97 -40.61
CA THR A 520 33.13 21.61 -39.49
C THR A 520 33.20 20.10 -39.26
N ALA A 521 32.08 19.39 -39.34
CA ALA A 521 32.06 17.92 -39.19
C ALA A 521 32.82 17.24 -40.33
N LEU A 522 32.63 17.72 -41.56
CA LEU A 522 33.37 17.23 -42.73
C LEU A 522 34.85 17.60 -42.64
N SER A 523 35.19 18.84 -42.29
CA SER A 523 36.59 19.24 -42.16
C SER A 523 37.30 18.45 -41.08
N ALA A 524 36.66 18.14 -39.95
CA ALA A 524 37.24 17.28 -38.91
C ALA A 524 37.47 15.84 -39.41
N LEU A 525 36.50 15.25 -40.13
CA LEU A 525 36.61 13.91 -40.70
C LEU A 525 37.75 13.83 -41.73
N TYR A 526 37.82 14.80 -42.65
CA TYR A 526 38.87 14.84 -43.66
C TYR A 526 40.23 15.22 -43.06
N ALA A 527 40.30 16.18 -42.14
CA ALA A 527 41.56 16.56 -41.48
C ALA A 527 42.15 15.39 -40.70
N SER A 528 41.33 14.62 -39.98
CA SER A 528 41.75 13.38 -39.32
C SER A 528 42.29 12.35 -40.32
N ALA A 529 41.63 12.20 -41.47
CA ALA A 529 42.10 11.33 -42.53
C ALA A 529 43.41 11.77 -43.18
N THR A 530 43.63 13.08 -43.36
CA THR A 530 44.90 13.65 -43.82
C THR A 530 46.01 13.40 -42.80
N LEU A 531 45.71 13.60 -41.52
CA LEU A 531 46.67 13.45 -40.41
C LEU A 531 47.16 11.99 -40.32
N ASP A 532 46.28 11.00 -40.49
CA ASP A 532 46.67 9.59 -40.56
C ASP A 532 47.64 9.28 -41.70
N VAL A 533 47.41 9.87 -42.89
CA VAL A 533 48.27 9.70 -44.06
C VAL A 533 49.66 10.33 -43.86
N PHE A 534 49.73 11.47 -43.16
CA PHE A 534 51.00 12.12 -42.84
C PHE A 534 51.77 11.43 -41.72
N MET A 535 51.08 10.93 -40.69
CA MET A 535 51.73 10.25 -39.57
C MET A 535 52.25 8.85 -39.95
N ARG A 536 51.67 8.21 -40.98
CA ARG A 536 52.09 6.89 -41.48
C ARG A 536 52.02 6.80 -43.01
N PRO A 537 53.15 6.77 -43.72
CA PRO A 537 53.18 6.72 -45.18
C PRO A 537 52.94 5.30 -45.76
N GLU A 538 52.00 4.55 -45.20
CA GLU A 538 51.61 3.22 -45.69
C GLU A 538 50.68 3.31 -46.91
N LEU A 539 50.90 2.43 -47.89
CA LEU A 539 50.17 2.43 -49.17
C LEU A 539 48.66 2.12 -48.99
N SER A 540 48.32 1.30 -48.00
CA SER A 540 46.95 0.94 -47.62
C SER A 540 46.16 2.14 -47.08
N ILE A 541 46.77 2.93 -46.18
CA ILE A 541 46.17 4.13 -45.57
C ILE A 541 45.96 5.21 -46.63
N PHE A 542 46.91 5.34 -47.57
CA PHE A 542 46.79 6.25 -48.69
C PHE A 542 45.67 5.87 -49.67
N LEU A 543 45.54 4.59 -50.03
CA LEU A 543 44.43 4.08 -50.85
C LEU A 543 43.08 4.31 -50.15
N LEU A 544 43.02 4.10 -48.84
CA LEU A 544 41.82 4.34 -48.05
C LEU A 544 41.44 5.83 -48.04
N ALA A 545 42.41 6.74 -47.87
CA ALA A 545 42.19 8.18 -47.95
C ALA A 545 41.72 8.63 -49.34
N ILE A 546 42.29 8.08 -50.42
CA ILE A 546 41.82 8.31 -51.79
C ILE A 546 40.38 7.82 -51.95
N GLY A 547 40.07 6.60 -51.51
CA GLY A 547 38.73 6.03 -51.55
C GLY A 547 37.70 6.87 -50.80
N LEU A 548 38.08 7.40 -49.64
CA LEU A 548 37.25 8.28 -48.82
C LEU A 548 37.02 9.64 -49.50
N SER A 549 38.04 10.19 -50.18
CA SER A 549 37.92 11.43 -50.96
C SER A 549 36.98 11.29 -52.17
N LEU A 550 37.14 10.21 -52.93
CA LEU A 550 36.31 9.90 -54.10
C LEU A 550 34.88 9.57 -53.69
N GLY A 551 34.70 8.76 -52.63
CA GLY A 551 33.40 8.48 -52.05
C GLY A 551 32.71 9.74 -51.55
N GLY A 552 33.45 10.64 -50.91
CA GLY A 552 32.97 11.95 -50.47
C GLY A 552 32.51 12.86 -51.60
N VAL A 553 33.27 12.92 -52.70
CA VAL A 553 32.91 13.66 -53.92
C VAL A 553 31.66 13.04 -54.57
N MET A 554 31.59 11.71 -54.69
CA MET A 554 30.43 11.02 -55.24
C MET A 554 29.16 11.23 -54.39
N LEU A 555 29.27 11.14 -53.06
CA LEU A 555 28.17 11.44 -52.14
C LEU A 555 27.74 12.91 -52.23
N GLY A 556 28.68 13.84 -52.39
CA GLY A 556 28.37 15.25 -52.61
C GLY A 556 27.59 15.51 -53.90
N ILE A 557 27.92 14.78 -54.96
CA ILE A 557 27.20 14.80 -56.25
C ILE A 557 25.80 14.20 -56.08
N ALA A 558 25.69 13.03 -55.44
CA ALA A 558 24.43 12.32 -55.24
C ALA A 558 23.44 13.11 -54.35
N LEU A 559 23.94 13.71 -53.26
CA LEU A 559 23.12 14.47 -52.30
C LEU A 559 22.94 15.95 -52.68
N ARG A 560 23.54 16.40 -53.81
CA ARG A 560 23.52 17.81 -54.29
C ARG A 560 24.00 18.85 -53.27
N VAL A 561 24.92 18.46 -52.37
CA VAL A 561 25.46 19.37 -51.34
C VAL A 561 26.84 19.88 -51.77
N ARG A 562 26.92 21.16 -52.15
CA ARG A 562 28.16 21.80 -52.65
C ARG A 562 29.36 21.66 -51.68
N ALA A 563 29.10 21.64 -50.38
CA ALA A 563 30.13 21.50 -49.35
C ALA A 563 30.91 20.17 -49.43
N PHE A 564 30.24 19.04 -49.72
CA PHE A 564 30.89 17.74 -49.85
C PHE A 564 31.81 17.70 -51.07
N LEU A 565 31.38 18.31 -52.18
CA LEU A 565 32.17 18.38 -53.41
C LEU A 565 33.43 19.25 -53.22
N TYR A 566 33.30 20.44 -52.62
CA TYR A 566 34.44 21.33 -52.41
C TYR A 566 35.44 20.78 -51.40
N ILE A 567 34.98 20.27 -50.24
CA ILE A 567 35.89 19.72 -49.24
C ILE A 567 36.53 18.42 -49.73
N GLY A 568 35.79 17.52 -50.39
CA GLY A 568 36.35 16.29 -50.93
C GLY A 568 37.41 16.54 -52.00
N THR A 569 37.20 17.54 -52.87
CA THR A 569 38.19 17.94 -53.90
C THR A 569 39.43 18.57 -53.25
N LEU A 570 39.23 19.47 -52.29
CA LEU A 570 40.33 20.13 -51.57
C LEU A 570 41.17 19.11 -50.80
N PHE A 571 40.52 18.15 -50.14
CA PHE A 571 41.18 17.04 -49.46
C PHE A 571 41.98 16.14 -50.40
N LEU A 572 41.43 15.81 -51.58
CA LEU A 572 42.16 15.06 -52.61
C LEU A 572 43.43 15.80 -53.05
N ILE A 573 43.31 17.11 -53.29
CA ILE A 573 44.45 17.98 -53.62
C ILE A 573 45.48 17.95 -52.48
N PHE A 574 45.06 18.19 -51.24
CA PHE A 574 45.97 18.21 -50.08
C PHE A 574 46.67 16.88 -49.83
N ASN A 575 46.00 15.73 -50.01
CA ASN A 575 46.64 14.42 -49.86
C ASN A 575 47.63 14.13 -51.00
N VAL A 576 47.30 14.49 -52.24
CA VAL A 576 48.20 14.33 -53.39
C VAL A 576 49.44 15.21 -53.23
N PHE A 577 49.26 16.48 -52.86
CA PHE A 577 50.37 17.41 -52.58
C PHE A 577 51.17 16.99 -51.34
N GLY A 578 50.50 16.58 -50.27
CA GLY A 578 51.13 16.10 -49.05
C GLY A 578 52.04 14.90 -49.29
N GLN A 579 51.60 13.96 -50.13
CA GLN A 579 52.42 12.83 -50.55
C GLN A 579 53.54 13.25 -51.50
N LEU A 580 53.31 14.18 -52.43
CA LEU A 580 54.37 14.73 -53.29
C LEU A 580 55.51 15.37 -52.47
N ILE A 581 55.18 16.03 -51.35
CA ILE A 581 56.15 16.66 -50.45
C ILE A 581 56.82 15.63 -49.53
N GLY A 582 56.06 14.67 -48.99
CA GLY A 582 56.56 13.63 -48.09
C GLY A 582 57.46 12.58 -48.75
N PHE A 583 57.32 12.34 -50.06
CA PHE A 583 58.02 11.27 -50.80
C PHE A 583 59.37 11.67 -51.41
N TYR A 584 60.02 12.73 -50.95
CA TYR A 584 61.27 13.14 -51.61
C TYR A 584 62.49 12.23 -51.38
N PRO A 585 62.49 11.31 -50.39
CA PRO A 585 63.38 10.16 -50.45
C PRO A 585 62.71 8.84 -50.00
N GLU A 586 62.84 7.80 -50.82
CA GLU A 586 62.63 6.36 -50.51
C GLU A 586 61.25 5.74 -50.87
N ASP A 587 61.31 4.68 -51.70
CA ASP A 587 60.26 3.81 -52.29
C ASP A 587 59.34 4.35 -53.41
N ARG A 588 59.91 4.37 -54.64
CA ARG A 588 59.47 5.20 -55.77
C ARG A 588 58.54 4.59 -56.84
N LEU A 589 58.31 3.28 -56.93
CA LEU A 589 57.59 2.72 -58.11
C LEU A 589 56.09 2.43 -57.90
N GLY A 590 55.73 1.67 -56.86
CA GLY A 590 54.33 1.28 -56.64
C GLY A 590 53.40 2.48 -56.39
N LYS A 591 53.85 3.45 -55.58
CA LYS A 591 53.06 4.64 -55.21
C LYS A 591 52.93 5.64 -56.37
N ALA A 592 53.98 5.78 -57.19
CA ALA A 592 53.96 6.63 -58.38
C ALA A 592 53.03 6.10 -59.48
N ILE A 593 53.01 4.77 -59.70
CA ILE A 593 52.07 4.14 -60.63
C ILE A 593 50.62 4.34 -60.17
N VAL A 594 50.34 4.18 -58.88
CA VAL A 594 48.99 4.44 -58.32
C VAL A 594 48.60 5.91 -58.51
N LEU A 595 49.49 6.88 -58.24
CA LEU A 595 49.23 8.30 -58.49
C LEU A 595 48.98 8.59 -59.98
N MET A 596 49.72 7.96 -60.88
CA MET A 596 49.62 8.17 -62.33
C MET A 596 48.31 7.58 -62.89
N VAL A 597 47.94 6.37 -62.47
CA VAL A 597 46.66 5.73 -62.83
C VAL A 597 45.49 6.54 -62.27
N LEU A 598 45.59 7.01 -61.03
CA LEU A 598 44.56 7.83 -60.40
C LEU A 598 44.44 9.20 -61.08
N GLY A 599 45.56 9.86 -61.36
CA GLY A 599 45.61 11.11 -62.13
C GLY A 599 44.97 10.93 -63.51
N GLY A 600 45.30 9.85 -64.21
CA GLY A 600 44.70 9.48 -65.49
C GLY A 600 43.19 9.24 -65.40
N LEU A 601 42.71 8.55 -64.36
CA LEU A 601 41.28 8.34 -64.11
C LEU A 601 40.54 9.64 -63.83
N ILE A 602 41.13 10.55 -63.04
CA ILE A 602 40.51 11.85 -62.72
C ILE A 602 40.46 12.73 -63.97
N THR A 603 41.55 12.83 -64.73
CA THR A 603 41.59 13.62 -65.97
C THR A 603 40.65 13.03 -67.03
N GLY A 604 40.64 11.71 -67.20
CA GLY A 604 39.71 11.01 -68.09
C GLY A 604 38.25 11.21 -67.68
N GLY A 605 37.95 11.15 -66.39
CA GLY A 605 36.63 11.43 -65.83
C GLY A 605 36.18 12.88 -66.04
N MET A 606 37.08 13.86 -65.87
CA MET A 606 36.79 15.27 -66.15
C MET A 606 36.53 15.52 -67.63
N ILE A 607 37.31 14.91 -68.52
CA ILE A 607 37.11 15.00 -69.97
C ILE A 607 35.74 14.39 -70.35
N TRP A 608 35.43 13.20 -69.83
CA TRP A 608 34.14 12.54 -70.04
C TRP A 608 32.96 13.37 -69.56
N PHE A 609 33.05 13.91 -68.33
CA PHE A 609 32.01 14.73 -67.74
C PHE A 609 31.84 16.06 -68.51
N ASN A 610 32.94 16.66 -68.97
CA ASN A 610 32.89 17.89 -69.76
C ASN A 610 32.27 17.65 -71.15
N MET A 611 32.50 16.48 -71.77
CA MET A 611 31.84 16.07 -73.01
C MET A 611 30.34 15.83 -72.82
N GLN A 612 29.91 15.24 -71.70
CA GLN A 612 28.48 15.01 -71.41
C GLN A 612 27.76 16.23 -70.82
N ARG A 613 28.47 17.31 -70.49
CA ARG A 613 27.94 18.48 -69.78
C ARG A 613 26.71 19.07 -70.45
N GLU A 614 26.69 19.16 -71.77
CA GLU A 614 25.53 19.71 -72.51
C GLU A 614 24.32 18.77 -72.47
N ALA A 615 24.54 17.46 -72.61
CA ALA A 615 23.47 16.45 -72.52
C ALA A 615 22.87 16.37 -71.10
N LEU A 616 23.71 16.52 -70.07
CA LEU A 616 23.29 16.51 -68.66
C LEU A 616 22.52 17.78 -68.29
N MET A 617 22.96 18.94 -68.77
CA MET A 617 22.28 20.23 -68.57
C MET A 617 20.93 20.29 -69.30
N GLN A 618 20.80 19.65 -70.47
CA GLN A 618 19.51 19.48 -71.15
C GLN A 618 18.55 18.58 -70.36
N ARG A 619 19.00 17.43 -69.87
CA ARG A 619 18.16 16.53 -69.05
C ARG A 619 17.71 17.19 -67.73
N ILE A 620 18.57 17.99 -67.09
CA ILE A 620 18.21 18.74 -65.88
C ILE A 620 17.21 19.86 -66.19
N ARG A 621 17.30 20.53 -67.35
CA ARG A 621 16.30 21.53 -67.77
C ARG A 621 14.93 20.90 -67.99
N ILE A 622 14.88 19.71 -68.60
CA ILE A 622 13.64 18.96 -68.84
C ILE A 622 13.00 18.54 -67.51
N ILE A 623 13.79 17.96 -66.60
CA ILE A 623 13.29 17.58 -65.26
C ILE A 623 12.81 18.80 -64.45
N ARG A 624 13.46 19.96 -64.61
CA ARG A 624 13.07 21.21 -63.93
C ARG A 624 11.80 21.84 -64.53
N THR A 625 11.51 21.58 -65.81
CA THR A 625 10.26 22.02 -66.45
C THR A 625 9.11 21.07 -66.09
N ASP A 626 9.37 19.77 -65.97
CA ASP A 626 8.39 18.79 -65.48
C ASP A 626 8.01 19.02 -64.00
N LEU A 627 8.97 19.40 -63.14
CA LEU A 627 8.70 19.70 -61.73
C LEU A 627 7.98 21.04 -61.51
N ALA A 628 8.14 22.02 -62.40
CA ALA A 628 7.42 23.29 -62.33
C ALA A 628 5.93 23.17 -62.72
N GLN A 629 5.53 22.02 -63.28
CA GLN A 629 4.11 21.68 -63.52
C GLN A 629 3.47 20.93 -62.34
N TRP A 630 4.22 20.65 -61.26
CA TRP A 630 3.80 19.90 -60.07
C TRP A 630 3.84 20.76 -58.77
N GLU A 631 4.00 22.08 -58.88
CA GLU A 631 3.53 23.06 -57.90
C GLU A 631 2.13 23.54 -58.31
#